data_AF-A0A3D5SDZ3-F1
#
_entry.id   AF-A0A3D5SDZ3-F1
#
_cell.length_a   1.000
_cell.length_b   1.000
_cell.length_c   1.000
_cell.angle_alpha   90.00
_cell.angle_beta   90.00
_cell.angle_gamma   90.00
#
_symmetry.space_group_name_H-M   'P 1'
#
loop_
_entity.id
_entity.type
_entity.pdbx_description
1 polymer ?
#
loop_
_entity_poly.entity_id
_entity_poly.type
_entity_poly.pdbx_seq_one_letter_code
_entity_poly.pdbx_strand_id
1 'polypeptide(L)'
;AHNPGLIDKFGGHAMAAGLSLKKDKFADFSKAFDKEASRLLTEDDLQSCVMSDGALAPDEISIDNATLIHYATPWGQLFPEPIFDNEFLLVQQRIVGSKHLKLVLGMDDGTGQIVDAIAFN
;
A
#
# COMPACT_ATOMS: atom_id res chain seq x y z
N ALA A 1 30.55 0.68 -8.52
CA ALA A 1 31.58 0.94 -9.54
C ALA A 1 31.86 2.44 -9.76
N HIS A 2 30.89 3.36 -9.66
CA HIS A 2 31.09 4.79 -9.99
C HIS A 2 31.68 5.70 -8.89
N ASN A 3 31.61 5.29 -7.62
CA ASN A 3 32.13 6.08 -6.48
C ASN A 3 32.89 5.17 -5.50
N PRO A 4 34.11 4.70 -5.84
CA PRO A 4 34.86 3.81 -4.98
C PRO A 4 35.23 4.48 -3.64
N GLY A 5 35.16 3.73 -2.54
CA GLY A 5 35.59 4.19 -1.22
C GLY A 5 34.60 5.07 -0.45
N LEU A 6 33.36 5.26 -0.94
CA LEU A 6 32.30 5.94 -0.17
C LEU A 6 31.63 5.04 0.86
N ILE A 7 31.68 3.72 0.68
CA ILE A 7 31.08 2.73 1.57
C ILE A 7 32.19 1.75 2.01
N ASP A 8 32.34 1.57 3.32
CA ASP A 8 33.33 0.66 3.90
C ASP A 8 32.79 -0.76 4.01
N LYS A 9 31.51 -0.90 4.39
CA LYS A 9 30.79 -2.18 4.53
C LYS A 9 29.33 -1.98 4.15
N PHE A 10 28.71 -2.99 3.56
CA PHE A 10 27.27 -3.00 3.29
C PHE A 10 26.72 -4.43 3.29
N GLY A 11 25.42 -4.56 3.49
CA GLY A 11 24.68 -5.82 3.41
C GLY A 11 23.18 -5.58 3.55
N GLY A 12 22.36 -6.54 3.14
CA GLY A 12 20.91 -6.41 3.19
C GLY A 12 20.16 -7.34 2.25
N HIS A 13 18.85 -7.14 2.20
CA HIS A 13 17.93 -7.76 1.27
C HIS A 13 17.25 -6.68 0.41
N ALA A 14 16.45 -7.09 -0.59
CA ALA A 14 15.81 -6.18 -1.54
C ALA A 14 15.03 -5.02 -0.87
N MET A 15 14.41 -5.27 0.29
CA MET A 15 13.57 -4.28 0.99
C MET A 15 14.28 -3.55 2.14
N ALA A 16 15.51 -3.94 2.50
CA ALA A 16 16.24 -3.34 3.62
C ALA A 16 17.74 -3.58 3.51
N ALA A 17 18.53 -2.52 3.59
CA ALA A 17 19.98 -2.60 3.62
C ALA A 17 20.58 -1.74 4.73
N GLY A 18 21.72 -2.20 5.25
CA GLY A 18 22.55 -1.46 6.19
C GLY A 18 23.96 -1.28 5.61
N LEU A 19 24.56 -0.11 5.86
CA LEU A 19 25.90 0.20 5.40
C LEU A 19 26.67 1.05 6.41
N SER A 20 27.99 1.03 6.31
CA SER A 20 28.91 1.84 7.10
C SER A 20 29.75 2.71 6.17
N LEU A 21 29.91 3.99 6.54
CA LEU A 21 30.77 4.95 5.86
C LEU A 21 31.41 5.89 6.88
N LYS A 22 32.50 6.55 6.50
CA LYS A 22 33.09 7.62 7.30
C LYS A 22 32.19 8.85 7.31
N LYS A 23 32.08 9.51 8.46
CA LYS A 23 31.18 10.66 8.67
C LYS A 23 31.46 11.82 7.69
N ASP A 24 32.72 12.07 7.39
CA ASP A 24 33.17 13.10 6.43
C ASP A 24 32.78 12.79 4.98
N LYS A 25 32.41 11.55 4.67
CA LYS A 25 31.94 11.10 3.34
C LYS A 25 30.42 11.10 3.19
N PHE A 26 29.67 11.43 4.24
CA PHE A 26 28.21 11.41 4.20
C PHE A 26 27.63 12.32 3.13
N ALA A 27 28.14 13.54 2.99
CA ALA A 27 27.64 14.49 1.99
C ALA A 27 27.84 13.98 0.55
N ASP A 28 28.99 13.37 0.27
CA ASP A 28 29.30 12.80 -1.05
C ASP A 28 28.46 11.55 -1.32
N PHE A 29 28.29 10.69 -0.30
CA PHE A 29 27.41 9.52 -0.36
C PHE A 29 25.97 9.92 -0.66
N SER A 30 25.39 10.89 0.06
CA SER A 30 24.00 11.29 -0.15
C SER A 30 23.76 11.79 -1.57
N LYS A 31 24.68 12.58 -2.15
CA LYS A 31 24.58 13.03 -3.54
C LYS A 31 24.67 11.87 -4.53
N ALA A 32 25.59 10.93 -4.30
CA ALA A 32 25.76 9.77 -5.16
C ALA A 32 24.55 8.81 -5.07
N PHE A 33 24.01 8.63 -3.87
CA PHE A 33 22.83 7.82 -3.61
C PHE A 33 21.59 8.41 -4.27
N ASP A 34 21.34 9.71 -4.06
CA ASP A 34 20.20 10.42 -4.64
C ASP A 34 20.23 10.34 -6.18
N LYS A 35 21.39 10.60 -6.79
CA LYS A 35 21.57 10.46 -8.24
C LYS A 35 21.23 9.06 -8.76
N GLU A 36 21.63 8.02 -8.04
CA GLU A 36 21.36 6.64 -8.46
C GLU A 36 19.91 6.24 -8.19
N ALA A 37 19.33 6.69 -7.07
CA ALA A 37 17.92 6.49 -6.75
C ALA A 37 17.03 7.15 -7.80
N SER A 38 17.27 8.42 -8.15
CA SER A 38 16.51 9.11 -9.21
C SER A 38 16.68 8.49 -10.59
N ARG A 39 17.76 7.73 -10.83
CA ARG A 39 17.96 7.01 -12.09
C ARG A 39 17.12 5.73 -12.17
N LEU A 40 16.81 5.13 -11.02
CA LEU A 40 16.14 3.84 -10.91
C LEU A 40 14.65 3.97 -10.60
N LEU A 41 14.28 4.94 -9.77
CA LEU A 41 12.90 5.18 -9.34
C LEU A 41 12.12 5.89 -10.44
N THR A 42 10.88 5.45 -10.62
CA THR A 42 9.86 6.11 -11.44
C THR A 42 9.03 7.07 -10.58
N GLU A 43 8.22 7.92 -11.20
CA GLU A 43 7.28 8.78 -10.46
C GLU A 43 6.27 7.96 -9.64
N ASP A 44 5.85 6.80 -10.17
CA ASP A 44 4.92 5.89 -9.50
C ASP A 44 5.53 5.28 -8.23
N ASP A 45 6.83 4.96 -8.24
CA ASP A 45 7.56 4.45 -7.05
C ASP A 45 7.62 5.49 -5.91
N LEU A 46 7.39 6.77 -6.21
CA LEU A 46 7.38 7.88 -5.26
C LEU A 46 5.98 8.20 -4.73
N GLN A 47 4.94 7.50 -5.21
CA GLN A 47 3.57 7.66 -4.76
C GLN A 47 3.16 6.50 -3.84
N SER A 48 2.29 6.80 -2.87
CA SER A 48 1.63 5.77 -2.07
C SER A 48 0.39 5.25 -2.82
N CYS A 49 0.62 4.42 -3.84
CA CYS A 49 -0.44 3.82 -4.64
C CYS A 49 -1.02 2.58 -3.94
N VAL A 50 -2.34 2.44 -4.00
CA VAL A 50 -3.03 1.20 -3.63
C VAL A 50 -3.35 0.47 -4.93
N MET A 51 -2.80 -0.73 -5.09
CA MET A 51 -3.11 -1.60 -6.22
C MET A 51 -4.44 -2.29 -5.94
N SER A 52 -5.40 -2.14 -6.85
CA SER A 52 -6.72 -2.76 -6.77
C SER A 52 -6.85 -3.87 -7.82
N ASP A 53 -7.54 -4.94 -7.45
CA ASP A 53 -8.02 -6.02 -8.32
C ASP A 53 -9.29 -5.62 -9.09
N GLY A 54 -9.76 -4.40 -8.89
CA GLY A 54 -10.87 -3.77 -9.59
C GLY A 54 -12.13 -3.63 -8.75
N ALA A 55 -13.17 -3.13 -9.40
CA ALA A 55 -14.46 -2.92 -8.76
C ALA A 55 -15.29 -4.20 -8.69
N LEU A 56 -15.94 -4.38 -7.55
CA LEU A 56 -16.90 -5.45 -7.35
C LEU A 56 -18.28 -5.01 -7.86
N ALA A 57 -18.97 -5.93 -8.50
CA ALA A 57 -20.39 -5.80 -8.74
C ALA A 57 -21.16 -5.88 -7.41
N PRO A 58 -22.38 -5.33 -7.34
CA PRO A 58 -23.15 -5.25 -6.10
C PRO A 58 -23.44 -6.63 -5.49
N ASP A 59 -23.75 -7.61 -6.33
CA ASP A 59 -23.97 -9.00 -5.95
C ASP A 59 -22.70 -9.73 -5.53
N GLU A 60 -21.52 -9.20 -5.88
CA GLU A 60 -20.24 -9.74 -5.45
C GLU A 60 -19.85 -9.32 -4.03
N ILE A 61 -20.41 -8.21 -3.52
CA ILE A 61 -20.22 -7.74 -2.14
C ILE A 61 -21.11 -8.57 -1.19
N SER A 62 -20.68 -9.81 -0.96
CA SER A 62 -21.41 -10.80 -0.16
C SER A 62 -20.51 -11.54 0.83
N ILE A 63 -21.11 -12.08 1.89
CA ILE A 63 -20.41 -12.90 2.89
C ILE A 63 -19.84 -14.17 2.25
N ASP A 64 -20.54 -14.75 1.28
CA ASP A 64 -20.12 -15.99 0.62
C ASP A 64 -18.81 -15.77 -0.15
N ASN A 65 -18.71 -14.67 -0.91
CA ASN A 65 -17.48 -14.31 -1.61
C ASN A 65 -16.34 -13.91 -0.66
N ALA A 66 -16.65 -13.16 0.40
CA ALA A 66 -15.65 -12.83 1.43
C ALA A 66 -15.08 -14.11 2.09
N THR A 67 -15.94 -15.10 2.34
CA THR A 67 -15.57 -16.40 2.90
C THR A 67 -14.71 -17.19 1.90
N LEU A 68 -15.09 -17.19 0.62
CA LEU A 68 -14.32 -17.84 -0.44
C LEU A 68 -12.90 -17.27 -0.53
N ILE A 69 -12.74 -15.94 -0.54
CA ILE A 69 -11.43 -15.26 -0.58
C ILE A 69 -10.61 -15.61 0.66
N HIS A 70 -11.23 -15.61 1.84
CA HIS A 70 -10.54 -15.95 3.09
C HIS A 70 -9.91 -17.34 3.05
N TYR A 71 -10.57 -18.31 2.41
CA TYR A 71 -10.06 -19.68 2.28
C TYR A 71 -9.22 -19.94 1.02
N ALA A 72 -9.12 -18.99 0.09
CA ALA A 72 -8.33 -19.09 -1.14
C ALA A 72 -6.81 -18.88 -0.91
N THR A 73 -6.29 -19.52 0.13
CA THR A 73 -4.89 -19.46 0.57
C THR A 73 -3.97 -20.33 -0.31
N PRO A 74 -2.64 -20.10 -0.34
CA PRO A 74 -1.84 -19.23 0.55
C PRO A 74 -1.82 -17.77 0.13
N TRP A 75 -1.93 -16.84 1.08
CA TRP A 75 -1.66 -15.42 0.87
C TRP A 75 -0.31 -15.03 1.49
N GLY A 76 0.37 -14.04 0.92
CA GLY A 76 1.66 -13.58 1.44
C GLY A 76 2.30 -12.48 0.61
N GLN A 77 3.54 -12.12 0.94
CA GLN A 77 4.23 -10.96 0.35
C GLN A 77 4.34 -11.00 -1.19
N LEU A 78 4.45 -12.19 -1.79
CA LEU A 78 4.56 -12.38 -3.24
C LEU A 78 3.22 -12.76 -3.90
N PHE A 79 2.17 -12.90 -3.11
CA PHE A 79 0.81 -13.20 -3.56
C PHE A 79 -0.18 -12.65 -2.52
N PRO A 80 -0.35 -11.31 -2.48
CA PRO A 80 -1.17 -10.66 -1.46
C PRO A 80 -2.64 -11.05 -1.60
N GLU A 81 -3.39 -10.87 -0.52
CA GLU A 81 -4.85 -10.94 -0.57
C GLU A 81 -5.39 -9.89 -1.56
N PRO A 82 -6.47 -10.19 -2.30
CA PRO A 82 -7.04 -9.24 -3.23
C PRO A 82 -7.66 -8.05 -2.50
N ILE A 83 -7.53 -6.88 -3.09
CA ILE A 83 -8.09 -5.61 -2.60
C ILE A 83 -8.95 -5.04 -3.72
N PHE A 84 -10.14 -4.57 -3.38
CA PHE A 84 -11.11 -4.05 -4.35
C PHE A 84 -11.39 -2.57 -4.09
N ASP A 85 -11.84 -1.87 -5.13
CA ASP A 85 -12.21 -0.46 -5.07
C ASP A 85 -13.60 -0.22 -5.67
N ASN A 86 -14.39 0.65 -5.06
CA ASN A 86 -15.71 1.01 -5.59
C ASN A 86 -15.98 2.47 -5.23
N GLU A 87 -16.85 3.12 -6.02
CA GLU A 87 -17.42 4.41 -5.66
C GLU A 87 -18.71 4.20 -4.85
N PHE A 88 -18.85 4.94 -3.76
CA PHE A 88 -19.97 4.79 -2.83
C PHE A 88 -20.59 6.13 -2.48
N LEU A 89 -21.90 6.10 -2.26
CA LEU A 89 -22.63 7.18 -1.61
C LEU A 89 -22.44 7.08 -0.09
N LEU A 90 -21.94 8.14 0.52
CA LEU A 90 -21.82 8.19 1.98
C LEU A 90 -23.20 8.42 2.62
N VAL A 91 -23.77 7.38 3.22
CA VAL A 91 -25.09 7.44 3.88
C VAL A 91 -24.96 7.95 5.31
N GLN A 92 -23.99 7.43 6.06
CA GLN A 92 -23.73 7.85 7.44
C GLN A 92 -22.24 7.75 7.77
N GLN A 93 -21.74 8.72 8.55
CA GLN A 93 -20.41 8.69 9.14
C GLN A 93 -20.47 9.07 10.61
N ARG A 94 -19.71 8.34 11.43
CA ARG A 94 -19.43 8.75 12.81
C ARG A 94 -18.05 8.31 13.26
N ILE A 95 -17.49 9.02 14.24
CA ILE A 95 -16.26 8.63 14.91
C ILE A 95 -16.57 7.50 15.89
N VAL A 96 -15.71 6.48 15.91
CA VAL A 96 -15.73 5.39 16.89
C VAL A 96 -14.35 5.22 17.53
N GLY A 97 -14.32 4.95 18.84
CA GLY A 97 -13.08 5.02 19.62
C GLY A 97 -12.55 6.45 19.69
N SER A 98 -11.25 6.63 19.48
CA SER A 98 -10.60 7.96 19.52
C SER A 98 -10.44 8.61 18.14
N LYS A 99 -10.34 7.84 17.04
CA LYS A 99 -10.01 8.37 15.71
C LYS A 99 -10.53 7.61 14.49
N HIS A 100 -11.15 6.44 14.66
CA HIS A 100 -11.61 5.63 13.53
C HIS A 100 -12.99 6.06 13.08
N LEU A 101 -13.33 5.80 11.82
CA LEU A 101 -14.65 6.12 11.27
C LEU A 101 -15.45 4.83 11.09
N LYS A 102 -16.66 4.81 11.65
CA LYS A 102 -17.70 3.86 11.24
C LYS A 102 -18.56 4.53 10.18
N LEU A 103 -18.71 3.85 9.06
CA LEU A 103 -19.38 4.33 7.86
C LEU A 103 -20.54 3.39 7.51
N VAL A 104 -21.56 3.98 6.92
CA VAL A 104 -22.61 3.27 6.18
C VAL A 104 -22.56 3.80 4.76
N LEU A 105 -22.34 2.90 3.81
CA LEU A 105 -22.09 3.22 2.41
C LEU A 105 -23.20 2.63 1.54
N GLY A 106 -23.70 3.40 0.59
CA GLY A 106 -24.62 2.94 -0.45
C GLY A 106 -23.88 2.70 -1.76
N MET A 107 -24.23 1.64 -2.48
CA MET A 107 -23.73 1.41 -3.84
C MET A 107 -24.27 2.48 -4.80
N ASP A 108 -23.42 3.04 -5.67
CA ASP A 108 -23.82 4.02 -6.70
C ASP A 108 -24.25 3.33 -8.02
N ASP A 109 -25.17 2.37 -7.89
CA ASP A 109 -25.61 1.46 -8.96
C ASP A 109 -27.15 1.47 -9.15
N GLY A 110 -27.87 2.23 -8.32
CA GLY A 110 -29.33 2.28 -8.28
C GLY A 110 -30.03 1.08 -7.60
N THR A 111 -29.29 0.10 -7.07
CA THR A 111 -29.87 -1.04 -6.34
C THR A 111 -30.35 -0.67 -4.94
N GLY A 112 -29.79 0.39 -4.37
CA GLY A 112 -30.04 0.80 -2.99
C GLY A 112 -29.38 -0.13 -1.96
N GLN A 113 -28.45 -1.00 -2.38
CA GLN A 113 -27.68 -1.83 -1.48
C GLN A 113 -26.83 -0.96 -0.54
N ILE A 114 -26.86 -1.31 0.74
CA ILE A 114 -26.14 -0.62 1.80
C ILE A 114 -25.17 -1.59 2.45
N VAL A 115 -23.95 -1.13 2.70
CA VAL A 115 -22.90 -1.90 3.37
C VAL A 115 -22.32 -1.10 4.53
N ASP A 116 -21.96 -1.85 5.57
CA ASP A 116 -21.27 -1.33 6.75
C ASP A 116 -19.77 -1.30 6.48
N ALA A 117 -19.11 -0.18 6.79
CA ALA A 117 -17.66 -0.02 6.57
C ALA A 117 -16.95 0.60 7.78
N ILE A 118 -15.64 0.38 7.87
CA ILE A 118 -14.77 0.97 8.90
C ILE A 118 -13.48 1.48 8.25
N ALA A 119 -13.09 2.70 8.59
CA ALA A 119 -11.81 3.28 8.18
C ALA A 119 -10.93 3.52 9.43
N PHE A 120 -9.74 2.94 9.43
CA PHE A 120 -8.78 3.06 10.52
C PHE A 120 -7.75 4.16 10.21
N ASN A 121 -7.83 5.27 10.95
CA ASN A 121 -6.75 6.27 11.04
C ASN A 121 -5.69 5.88 12.05
#